data_AF-A0A1C7EK72-F1
#
_entry.id   AF-A0A1C7EK72-F1
#
_cell.length_a   1.000
_cell.length_b   1.000
_cell.length_c   1.000
_cell.angle_alpha   90.00
_cell.angle_beta   90.00
_cell.angle_gamma   90.00
#
_symmetry.space_group_name_H-M   'P 1'
#
loop_
_entity.id
_entity.type
_entity.pdbx_description
1 polymer ?
#
loop_
_entity_poly.entity_id
_entity_poly.type
_entity_poly.pdbx_seq_one_letter_code
_entity_poly.pdbx_strand_id
1 'polypeptide(L)'
;MTIDEKLMTGILNREEQALSELYDRYHRILWNIARQNNPDQSVCEQLVTHVFRTVWTKPQDFMQNRKLLAMLIECCQSQNMISTNKI
;
A
#
# COMPACT_ATOMS: atom_id res chain seq x y z
N MET A 1 6.69 -14.16 -14.05
CA MET A 1 7.06 -12.85 -13.51
C MET A 1 5.94 -11.88 -13.79
N THR A 2 5.07 -11.67 -12.80
CA THR A 2 4.03 -10.65 -12.87
C THR A 2 4.66 -9.27 -12.73
N ILE A 3 3.90 -8.23 -13.11
CA ILE A 3 4.37 -6.85 -12.96
C ILE A 3 4.59 -6.54 -11.48
N ASP A 4 3.74 -7.06 -10.60
CA ASP A 4 3.86 -6.98 -9.14
C ASP A 4 5.23 -7.50 -8.66
N GLU A 5 5.66 -8.68 -9.12
CA GLU A 5 6.97 -9.24 -8.78
C GLU A 5 8.12 -8.35 -9.27
N LYS A 6 8.01 -7.75 -10.46
CA LYS A 6 9.01 -6.81 -11.00
C LYS A 6 9.10 -5.55 -10.16
N LEU A 7 7.96 -4.94 -9.83
CA LEU A 7 7.91 -3.73 -9.00
C LEU A 7 8.48 -3.99 -7.61
N MET A 8 8.10 -5.11 -6.99
CA MET A 8 8.61 -5.49 -5.69
C MET A 8 10.12 -5.78 -5.72
N THR A 9 10.62 -6.43 -6.78
CA THR A 9 12.05 -6.64 -6.99
C THR A 9 12.79 -5.32 -7.14
N GLY A 10 12.23 -4.36 -7.89
CA GLY A 10 12.82 -3.03 -8.01
C GLY A 10 12.85 -2.28 -6.68
N ILE A 11 11.77 -2.35 -5.89
CA ILE A 11 11.70 -1.76 -4.55
C ILE A 11 12.76 -2.38 -3.61
N LEU A 12 12.99 -3.70 -3.69
CA LEU A 12 14.08 -4.37 -2.95
C LEU A 12 15.46 -3.84 -3.35
N ASN A 13 15.65 -3.56 -4.64
CA ASN A 13 16.88 -2.94 -5.17
C ASN A 13 16.94 -1.42 -4.92
N ARG A 14 15.99 -0.85 -4.16
CA ARG A 14 15.88 0.60 -3.90
C ARG A 14 15.68 1.43 -5.17
N GLU A 15 15.04 0.86 -6.19
CA GLU A 15 14.67 1.58 -7.41
C GLU A 15 13.44 2.46 -7.16
N GLU A 16 13.65 3.78 -7.18
CA GLU A 16 12.58 4.78 -7.00
C GLU A 16 11.53 4.72 -8.11
N GLN A 17 11.93 4.31 -9.32
CA GLN A 17 11.02 4.10 -10.45
C GLN A 17 10.01 2.99 -10.15
N ALA A 18 10.45 1.90 -9.54
CA ALA A 18 9.57 0.79 -9.18
C ALA A 18 8.56 1.20 -8.10
N LEU A 19 8.97 2.04 -7.15
CA LEU A 19 8.04 2.62 -6.17
C LEU A 19 7.04 3.58 -6.83
N SER A 20 7.49 4.41 -7.78
CA SER A 20 6.62 5.35 -8.49
C SER A 20 5.56 4.65 -9.33
N GLU A 21 5.94 3.62 -10.07
CA GLU A 21 5.03 2.78 -10.86
C GLU A 21 4.03 2.03 -9.97
N LEU A 22 4.49 1.52 -8.83
CA LEU A 22 3.65 0.90 -7.81
C LEU A 22 2.66 1.92 -7.23
N TYR A 23 3.12 3.13 -6.96
CA TYR A 23 2.29 4.22 -6.48
C TYR A 23 1.20 4.55 -7.50
N ASP A 24 1.52 4.90 -8.75
CA ASP A 24 0.54 5.28 -9.77
C ASP A 24 -0.57 4.22 -9.93
N ARG A 25 -0.17 2.94 -9.97
CA ARG A 25 -1.06 1.83 -10.23
C ARG A 25 -1.99 1.50 -9.05
N TYR A 26 -1.44 1.44 -7.85
CA TYR A 26 -2.20 1.00 -6.67
C TYR A 26 -2.80 2.17 -5.88
N HIS A 27 -2.27 3.39 -6.03
CA HIS A 27 -2.78 4.59 -5.36
C HIS A 27 -4.27 4.77 -5.66
N ARG A 28 -4.65 4.66 -6.93
CA ARG A 28 -6.05 4.85 -7.35
C ARG A 28 -6.99 3.80 -6.76
N ILE A 29 -6.51 2.56 -6.63
CA ILE A 29 -7.29 1.45 -6.06
C ILE A 29 -7.42 1.61 -4.54
N LEU A 30 -6.29 1.83 -3.85
CA LEU A 30 -6.26 2.04 -2.41
C LEU A 30 -7.05 3.29 -2.00
N TRP A 31 -6.95 4.37 -2.77
CA TRP A 31 -7.73 5.59 -2.54
C TRP A 31 -9.23 5.32 -2.66
N ASN A 32 -9.66 4.56 -3.66
CA ASN A 32 -11.07 4.22 -3.82
C ASN A 32 -11.60 3.34 -2.68
N ILE A 33 -10.77 2.42 -2.17
CA ILE A 33 -11.12 1.57 -1.02
C ILE A 33 -11.14 2.40 0.26
N ALA A 34 -10.11 3.23 0.50
CA ALA A 34 -10.02 4.10 1.67
C ALA A 34 -11.22 5.06 1.73
N ARG A 35 -11.59 5.67 0.60
CA ARG A 35 -12.74 6.58 0.50
C ARG A 35 -14.09 5.90 0.74
N GLN A 36 -14.22 4.62 0.40
CA GLN A 36 -15.42 3.85 0.73
C GLN A 36 -15.55 3.59 2.24
N ASN A 37 -14.42 3.53 2.95
CA ASN A 37 -14.40 3.26 4.39
C ASN A 37 -14.36 4.54 5.24
N ASN A 38 -13.80 5.64 4.71
CA ASN A 38 -13.63 6.91 5.41
C ASN A 38 -14.03 8.09 4.49
N PRO A 39 -14.90 9.01 4.94
CA PRO A 39 -15.25 10.20 4.18
C PRO A 39 -14.12 11.24 4.16
N ASP A 40 -13.20 11.21 5.14
CA ASP A 40 -12.08 12.15 5.25
C ASP A 40 -10.97 11.87 4.23
N GLN A 41 -10.79 12.81 3.30
CA GLN A 41 -9.71 12.75 2.30
C GLN A 41 -8.32 12.78 2.94
N SER A 42 -8.14 13.58 4.00
CA SER A 42 -6.86 13.66 4.72
C SER A 42 -6.48 12.32 5.35
N VAL A 43 -7.46 11.57 5.87
CA VAL A 43 -7.23 10.24 6.42
C VAL A 43 -6.88 9.27 5.29
N CYS A 44 -7.62 9.30 4.18
CA CYS A 44 -7.34 8.46 3.02
C CYS A 44 -5.91 8.65 2.50
N GLU A 45 -5.47 9.91 2.32
CA GLU A 45 -4.13 10.23 1.83
C GLU A 45 -3.04 9.74 2.78
N GLN A 46 -3.19 9.98 4.09
CA GLN A 46 -2.24 9.49 5.08
C GLN A 46 -2.15 7.97 5.07
N LEU A 47 -3.29 7.29 4.96
CA LEU A 47 -3.38 5.84 4.97
C LEU A 47 -2.67 5.23 3.75
N VAL A 48 -2.97 5.75 2.56
CA VAL A 48 -2.35 5.33 1.31
C VAL A 48 -0.83 5.58 1.36
N THR A 49 -0.41 6.78 1.78
CA THR A 49 1.01 7.14 1.92
C THR A 49 1.73 6.23 2.91
N HIS A 50 1.09 5.90 4.04
CA HIS A 50 1.66 5.01 5.06
C HIS A 50 1.85 3.58 4.55
N VAL A 51 0.87 3.05 3.80
CA VAL A 51 0.96 1.73 3.17
C VAL A 51 2.18 1.69 2.23
N PHE A 52 2.31 2.67 1.32
CA PHE A 52 3.46 2.72 0.41
C PHE A 52 4.80 2.89 1.13
N ARG A 53 4.85 3.70 2.19
CA ARG A 53 6.05 3.85 3.03
C ARG A 53 6.41 2.55 3.73
N THR A 54 5.43 1.77 4.16
CA THR A 54 5.63 0.46 4.79
C THR A 54 6.18 -0.55 3.77
N VAL A 55 5.63 -0.56 2.55
CA VAL A 55 6.14 -1.37 1.43
C VAL A 55 7.59 -1.00 1.12
N TRP A 56 7.92 0.29 1.08
CA TRP A 56 9.30 0.74 0.87
C TRP A 56 10.22 0.35 2.03
N THR A 57 9.77 0.45 3.27
CA THR A 57 10.60 0.16 4.45
C THR A 57 10.83 -1.33 4.63
N LYS A 58 9.80 -2.15 4.39
CA LYS A 58 9.79 -3.61 4.60
C LYS A 58 9.20 -4.36 3.39
N PRO A 59 9.81 -4.26 2.20
CA PRO A 59 9.30 -4.89 0.99
C PRO A 59 9.27 -6.43 1.07
N GLN A 60 10.13 -7.02 1.90
CA GLN A 60 10.20 -8.46 2.10
C GLN A 60 8.90 -9.03 2.70
N ASP A 61 8.20 -8.25 3.52
CA ASP A 61 6.93 -8.66 4.12
C ASP A 61 5.86 -8.86 3.04
N PHE A 62 5.85 -7.96 2.05
CA PHE A 62 4.92 -7.94 0.91
C PHE A 62 5.21 -8.97 -0.18
N MET A 63 6.36 -9.65 -0.12
CA MET A 63 6.77 -10.68 -1.08
C MET A 63 6.38 -12.11 -0.67
N GLN A 64 5.70 -12.31 0.46
CA GLN A 64 5.32 -13.65 0.93
C GLN A 64 4.18 -14.28 0.11
N ASN A 65 4.47 -14.76 -1.11
CA ASN A 65 3.65 -15.66 -1.97
C ASN A 65 2.15 -15.31 -2.15
N ARG A 66 1.73 -14.10 -1.75
CA ARG A 66 0.37 -13.57 -1.84
C ARG A 66 0.32 -12.47 -2.89
N LYS A 67 -0.86 -12.25 -3.46
CA LYS A 67 -1.09 -11.14 -4.39
C LYS A 67 -0.79 -9.83 -3.66
N LEU A 68 0.15 -9.03 -4.19
CA LEU A 68 0.54 -7.72 -3.65
C LEU A 68 -0.66 -6.84 -3.31
N LEU A 69 -1.66 -6.80 -4.19
CA LEU A 69 -2.89 -6.05 -3.98
C LEU A 69 -3.61 -6.44 -2.67
N ALA A 70 -3.70 -7.74 -2.38
CA ALA A 70 -4.36 -8.21 -1.16
C ALA A 70 -3.60 -7.73 0.08
N MET A 71 -2.26 -7.82 0.07
CA MET A 71 -1.41 -7.35 1.16
C MET A 71 -1.55 -5.83 1.39
N LEU A 72 -1.63 -5.05 0.31
CA LEU A 72 -1.86 -3.60 0.39
C LEU A 72 -3.23 -3.29 1.00
N ILE A 73 -4.26 -4.04 0.64
CA ILE A 73 -5.62 -3.89 1.19
C ILE A 73 -5.64 -4.30 2.67
N GLU A 74 -5.03 -5.43 3.04
CA GLU A 74 -4.92 -5.89 4.43
C GLU A 74 -4.17 -4.86 5.29
N CYS A 75 -3.08 -4.28 4.76
CA CYS A 75 -2.34 -3.22 5.44
C CYS A 75 -3.19 -1.94 5.58
N CYS A 76 -3.91 -1.56 4.53
CA CYS A 76 -4.85 -0.44 4.52
C CYS A 76 -5.96 -0.61 5.57
N GLN A 77 -6.53 -1.80 5.68
CA GLN A 77 -7.59 -2.13 6.66
C GLN A 77 -7.07 -2.19 8.09
N SER A 78 -5.89 -2.78 8.30
CA SER A 78 -5.26 -2.86 9.63
C SER A 78 -5.01 -1.48 10.23
N GLN A 79 -4.60 -0.50 9.42
CA GLN A 79 -4.41 0.89 9.87
C GLN A 79 -5.74 1.60 10.17
N ASN A 80 -6.81 1.22 9.47
CA ASN A 80 -8.15 1.75 9.71
C ASN A 80 -8.69 1.30 11.09
N MET A 81 -8.38 0.07 11.52
CA MET A 81 -8.71 -0.43 12.85
C MET A 81 -7.94 0.26 13.99
N ILE A 82 -6.72 0.73 13.73
CA ILE A 82 -5.93 1.45 14.75
C ILE A 82 -6.47 2.86 14.99
N SER A 83 -7.00 3.52 13.96
CA SER A 83 -7.55 4.88 14.07
C SER A 83 -8.95 4.92 14.72
N THR A 84 -9.71 3.82 14.65
CA THR A 84 -11.06 3.72 15.24
C THR A 84 -11.07 3.38 16.73
N ASN A 85 -9.92 3.02 17.33
CA ASN A 85 -9.82 2.65 18.74
C ASN A 85 -9.20 3.74 19.63
N LYS A 86 -9.39 5.02 19.27
CA LYS A 86 -9.26 6.15 20.20
C LYS A 86 -10.67 6.59 20.61
N ILE A 87 -11.31 5.82 21.48
CA ILE A 87 -12.47 6.27 22.27
C ILE A 87 -12.06 6.19 23.74
#